data_AF-A0A918F8W4-F1
#
_entry.id   AF-A0A918F8W4-F1
#
_cell.length_a   1.000
_cell.length_b   1.000
_cell.length_c   1.000
_cell.angle_alpha   90.00
_cell.angle_beta   90.00
_cell.angle_gamma   90.00
#
_symmetry.space_group_name_H-M   'P 1'
#
loop_
_entity.id
_entity.type
_entity.pdbx_description
1 polymer ?
#
loop_
_entity_poly.entity_id
_entity_poly.type
_entity_poly.pdbx_seq_one_letter_code
_entity_poly.pdbx_strand_id
1 'polypeptide(L)'
;MATVTERRDRRRAKAALAHAKSAEKEAKRLADGLPPGRAKQRLEAIVAQSRATRRAAKADRTRAPRRAARTAARATAGLDAWSRRVVPSTARRGAAAEPGAAITDAAAAAKRRAALLKQRRKQADRVRKWAKSAAAHTVVQAVTTPEEPAPRKRRR
;
A
#
# COMPACT_ATOMS: atom_id res chain seq x y z
N MET A 1 28.69 0.48 30.02
CA MET A 1 27.45 -0.32 29.92
C MET A 1 26.31 0.55 29.36
N ALA A 2 25.53 0.05 28.38
CA ALA A 2 24.39 0.82 27.85
C ALA A 2 23.24 0.91 28.86
N THR A 3 22.70 2.10 29.07
CA THR A 3 21.60 2.38 30.01
C THR A 3 20.30 1.69 29.57
N VAL A 4 19.37 1.46 30.50
CA VAL A 4 18.06 0.84 30.23
C VAL A 4 17.30 1.57 29.11
N THR A 5 17.39 2.90 29.11
CA THR A 5 16.80 3.81 28.12
C THR A 5 17.41 3.59 26.73
N GLU A 6 18.73 3.47 26.64
CA GLU A 6 19.43 3.26 25.38
C GLU A 6 19.11 1.87 24.78
N ARG A 7 19.01 0.84 25.62
CA ARG A 7 18.55 -0.50 25.21
C ARG A 7 17.13 -0.46 24.65
N ARG A 8 16.21 0.28 25.30
CA ARG A 8 14.82 0.47 24.85
C ARG A 8 14.77 1.19 23.50
N ASP A 9 15.57 2.23 23.31
CA ASP A 9 15.62 2.99 22.06
C ASP A 9 16.18 2.15 20.91
N ARG A 10 17.21 1.34 21.13
CA ARG A 10 17.73 0.39 20.14
C ARG A 10 16.70 -0.67 19.75
N ARG A 11 15.94 -1.20 20.72
CA ARG A 11 14.82 -2.14 20.47
C ARG A 11 13.72 -1.49 19.63
N ARG A 12 13.33 -0.26 19.96
CA ARG A 12 12.35 0.54 19.18
C ARG A 12 12.82 0.78 17.75
N ALA A 13 14.08 1.16 17.55
CA ALA A 13 14.67 1.34 16.23
C ALA A 13 14.68 0.03 15.42
N LYS A 14 15.04 -1.10 16.04
CA LYS A 14 14.99 -2.43 15.41
C LYS A 14 13.58 -2.77 14.95
N ALA A 15 12.57 -2.56 15.81
CA ALA A 15 11.17 -2.81 15.48
C ALA A 15 10.69 -1.92 14.32
N ALA A 16 10.96 -0.61 14.38
CA ALA A 16 10.58 0.33 13.33
C ALA A 16 11.19 -0.04 11.96
N LEU A 17 12.46 -0.45 11.93
CA LEU A 17 13.13 -0.91 10.72
C LEU A 17 12.53 -2.21 10.16
N ALA A 18 12.16 -3.15 11.04
CA ALA A 18 11.47 -4.38 10.62
C ALA A 18 10.10 -4.05 10.01
N HIS A 19 9.34 -3.14 10.62
CA HIS A 19 8.05 -2.70 10.08
C HIS A 19 8.19 -1.98 8.74
N ALA A 20 9.15 -1.07 8.60
CA ALA A 20 9.43 -0.41 7.32
C ALA A 20 9.76 -1.43 6.21
N LYS A 21 10.54 -2.48 6.53
CA LYS A 21 10.84 -3.56 5.59
C LYS A 21 9.60 -4.36 5.19
N SER A 22 8.70 -4.65 6.13
CA SER A 22 7.43 -5.34 5.82
C SER A 22 6.50 -4.48 4.97
N ALA A 23 6.39 -3.18 5.27
CA ALA A 23 5.60 -2.24 4.48
C ALA A 23 6.15 -2.10 3.05
N GLU A 24 7.47 -2.04 2.87
CA GLU A 24 8.08 -2.09 1.53
C GLU A 24 7.65 -3.33 0.74
N LYS A 25 7.70 -4.52 1.36
CA LYS A 25 7.31 -5.76 0.69
C LYS A 25 5.85 -5.74 0.25
N GLU A 26 4.97 -5.23 1.10
CA GLU A 26 3.54 -5.12 0.80
C GLU A 26 3.27 -4.06 -0.29
N ALA A 27 3.94 -2.91 -0.23
CA ALA A 27 3.83 -1.88 -1.25
C ALA A 27 4.39 -2.33 -2.61
N LYS A 28 5.49 -3.08 -2.62
CA LYS A 28 6.03 -3.70 -3.84
C LYS A 28 5.01 -4.68 -4.45
N ARG A 29 4.45 -5.59 -3.65
CA ARG A 29 3.40 -6.50 -4.11
C ARG A 29 2.19 -5.75 -4.67
N LEU A 30 1.84 -4.61 -4.07
CA LEU A 30 0.77 -3.75 -4.59
C LEU A 30 1.15 -3.18 -5.95
N ALA A 31 2.38 -2.71 -6.13
CA ALA A 31 2.87 -2.22 -7.43
C ALA A 31 2.90 -3.31 -8.51
N ASP A 32 3.34 -4.52 -8.16
CA ASP A 32 3.37 -5.68 -9.06
C ASP A 32 1.96 -6.07 -9.54
N GLY A 33 0.92 -5.80 -8.74
CA GLY A 33 -0.48 -6.04 -9.07
C GLY A 33 -1.15 -4.96 -9.92
N LEU A 34 -0.51 -3.81 -10.13
CA LEU A 34 -1.05 -2.72 -10.95
C LEU A 34 -0.78 -2.95 -12.45
N PRO A 35 -1.69 -2.49 -13.33
CA PRO A 35 -1.42 -2.47 -14.76
C PRO A 35 -0.20 -1.57 -15.07
N PRO A 36 0.54 -1.85 -16.16
CA PRO A 36 1.63 -0.98 -16.60
C PRO A 36 1.10 0.45 -16.85
N GLY A 37 1.82 1.46 -16.35
CA GLY A 37 1.44 2.86 -16.50
C GLY A 37 1.98 3.76 -15.39
N ARG A 38 1.59 5.05 -15.42
CA ARG A 38 2.10 6.09 -14.51
C ARG A 38 1.88 5.77 -13.03
N ALA A 39 0.76 5.15 -12.68
CA ALA A 39 0.45 4.78 -11.30
C ALA A 39 1.43 3.73 -10.74
N LYS A 40 1.74 2.71 -11.54
CA LYS A 40 2.73 1.67 -11.20
C LYS A 40 4.13 2.27 -11.05
N GLN A 41 4.58 3.03 -12.05
CA GLN A 41 5.91 3.67 -12.03
C GLN A 41 6.10 4.59 -10.82
N ARG A 42 5.09 5.41 -10.48
CA ARG A 42 5.14 6.28 -9.31
C ARG A 42 5.25 5.48 -8.02
N LEU A 43 4.45 4.42 -7.86
CA LEU A 43 4.51 3.58 -6.66
C LEU A 43 5.86 2.87 -6.53
N GLU A 44 6.43 2.37 -7.63
CA GLU A 44 7.77 1.77 -7.67
C GLU A 44 8.86 2.77 -7.25
N ALA A 45 8.80 4.00 -7.76
CA ALA A 45 9.73 5.08 -7.37
C ALA A 45 9.67 5.36 -5.86
N ILE A 46 8.47 5.36 -5.27
CA ILE A 46 8.28 5.60 -3.84
C ILE A 46 8.74 4.42 -3.00
N VAL A 47 8.54 3.19 -3.47
CA VAL A 47 9.13 2.00 -2.86
C VAL A 47 10.65 2.11 -2.86
N ALA A 48 11.27 2.51 -3.97
CA ALA A 48 12.71 2.72 -4.05
C ALA A 48 13.21 3.83 -3.09
N GLN A 49 12.52 4.97 -3.03
CA GLN A 49 12.85 6.05 -2.10
C GLN A 49 12.72 5.61 -0.63
N SER A 50 11.66 4.87 -0.31
CA SER A 50 11.42 4.33 1.03
C SER A 50 12.49 3.29 1.42
N ARG A 51 12.97 2.50 0.44
CA ARG A 51 14.11 1.59 0.59
C ARG A 51 15.38 2.30 0.98
N ALA A 52 15.72 3.37 0.25
CA ALA A 52 16.90 4.19 0.51
C ALA A 52 16.81 4.80 1.92
N THR A 53 15.66 5.36 2.28
CA THR A 53 15.39 5.95 3.59
C THR A 53 15.54 4.92 4.73
N ARG A 54 15.03 3.69 4.54
CA ARG A 54 15.21 2.61 5.52
C ARG A 54 16.68 2.18 5.64
N ARG A 55 17.42 2.12 4.53
CA ARG A 55 18.86 1.78 4.55
C ARG A 55 19.66 2.83 5.32
N ALA A 56 19.40 4.11 5.08
CA ALA A 56 19.98 5.21 5.85
C ALA A 56 19.65 5.09 7.35
N ALA A 57 18.37 4.88 7.70
CA ALA A 57 17.96 4.66 9.09
C ALA A 57 18.61 3.42 9.74
N LYS A 58 18.93 2.38 8.95
CA LYS A 58 19.65 1.20 9.44
C LYS A 58 21.10 1.53 9.80
N ALA A 59 21.77 2.37 9.00
CA ALA A 59 23.13 2.83 9.27
C ALA A 59 23.19 3.66 10.56
N ASP A 60 22.20 4.54 10.78
CA ASP A 60 22.12 5.40 11.96
C ASP A 60 21.69 4.69 13.24
N ARG A 61 21.25 3.42 13.16
CA ARG A 61 20.62 2.70 14.28
C ARG A 61 21.50 2.61 15.53
N THR A 62 22.81 2.48 15.36
CA THR A 62 23.77 2.33 16.47
C THR A 62 24.12 3.67 17.09
N ARG A 63 24.35 4.71 16.27
CA ARG A 63 24.77 6.05 16.71
C ARG A 63 23.60 6.90 17.20
N ALA A 64 22.44 6.81 16.56
CA ALA A 64 21.27 7.64 16.84
C ALA A 64 19.96 6.82 16.74
N PRO A 65 19.69 5.90 17.69
CA PRO A 65 18.56 4.97 17.61
C PRO A 65 17.20 5.67 17.52
N ARG A 66 17.02 6.80 18.22
CA ARG A 66 15.79 7.61 18.15
C ARG A 66 15.56 8.20 16.76
N ARG A 67 16.61 8.76 16.14
CA ARG A 67 16.56 9.32 14.78
C ARG A 67 16.30 8.22 13.75
N ALA A 68 16.96 7.07 13.90
CA ALA A 68 16.72 5.89 13.08
C ALA A 68 15.25 5.42 13.14
N ALA A 69 14.67 5.34 14.34
CA ALA A 69 13.27 4.96 14.51
C ALA A 69 12.30 5.94 13.82
N ARG A 70 12.51 7.25 14.00
CA ARG A 70 11.71 8.30 13.34
C ARG A 70 11.83 8.25 11.82
N THR A 71 13.04 8.08 11.31
CA THR A 71 13.33 8.02 9.87
C THR A 71 12.71 6.77 9.23
N ALA A 72 12.81 5.62 9.90
CA ALA A 72 12.13 4.40 9.47
C ALA A 72 10.60 4.56 9.47
N ALA A 73 10.02 5.23 10.47
CA ALA A 73 8.59 5.49 10.52
C ALA A 73 8.10 6.44 9.40
N ARG A 74 8.92 7.43 9.00
CA ARG A 74 8.66 8.31 7.85
C ARG A 74 8.61 7.52 6.54
N ALA A 75 9.54 6.59 6.33
CA ALA A 75 9.52 5.72 5.15
C ALA A 75 8.21 4.92 5.07
N THR A 76 7.76 4.34 6.19
CA THR A 76 6.47 3.65 6.26
C THR A 76 5.29 4.59 5.98
N ALA A 77 5.34 5.83 6.48
CA ALA A 77 4.28 6.82 6.26
C ALA A 77 4.08 7.18 4.78
N GLY A 78 5.18 7.32 4.03
CA GLY A 78 5.15 7.62 2.59
C GLY A 78 4.44 6.53 1.79
N LEU A 79 4.76 5.26 2.08
CA LEU A 79 4.12 4.10 1.45
C LEU A 79 2.61 4.04 1.76
N ASP A 80 2.25 4.32 3.01
CA ASP A 80 0.86 4.34 3.46
C ASP A 80 0.03 5.44 2.79
N ALA A 81 0.58 6.64 2.67
CA ALA A 81 -0.08 7.75 2.01
C ALA A 81 -0.34 7.46 0.53
N TRP A 82 0.60 6.80 -0.13
CA TRP A 82 0.46 6.47 -1.54
C TRP A 82 -0.47 5.31 -1.82
N SER A 83 -0.46 4.28 -0.98
CA SER A 83 -1.44 3.20 -1.12
C SER A 83 -2.89 3.67 -0.95
N ARG A 84 -3.15 4.76 -0.22
CA ARG A 84 -4.48 5.42 -0.16
C ARG A 84 -4.93 5.96 -1.51
N ARG A 85 -3.99 6.47 -2.31
CA ARG A 85 -4.28 7.14 -3.59
C ARG A 85 -4.52 6.15 -4.73
N VAL A 86 -3.98 4.93 -4.61
CA VAL A 86 -4.01 3.93 -5.68
C VAL A 86 -5.19 2.97 -5.56
N VAL A 87 -5.74 2.75 -4.35
CA VAL A 87 -6.93 1.90 -4.16
C VAL A 87 -8.20 2.77 -4.24
N PRO A 88 -9.13 2.52 -5.18
CA PRO A 88 -10.35 3.30 -5.33
C PRO A 88 -11.23 3.27 -4.07
N SER A 89 -11.80 4.43 -3.74
CA SER A 89 -12.57 4.67 -2.52
C SER A 89 -14.01 4.16 -2.62
N THR A 90 -14.26 2.89 -2.37
CA THR A 90 -15.60 2.45 -1.91
C THR A 90 -15.67 2.33 -0.38
N ALA A 91 -14.54 2.44 0.32
CA ALA A 91 -14.44 2.38 1.78
C ALA A 91 -14.00 3.71 2.43
N ARG A 92 -14.46 4.85 1.89
CA ARG A 92 -14.14 6.19 2.46
C ARG A 92 -14.80 6.43 3.83
N ARG A 93 -15.82 5.67 4.22
CA ARG A 93 -16.43 5.73 5.57
C ARG A 93 -15.72 4.76 6.50
N GLY A 94 -14.85 5.25 7.39
CA GLY A 94 -14.40 4.50 8.57
C GLY A 94 -12.92 4.55 8.91
N ALA A 95 -12.05 5.08 8.04
CA ALA A 95 -10.61 5.14 8.30
C ALA A 95 -10.02 6.57 8.25
N ALA A 96 -10.80 7.54 8.71
CA ALA A 96 -10.25 8.82 9.17
C ALA A 96 -9.47 8.54 10.46
N ALA A 97 -8.20 8.16 10.29
CA ALA A 97 -7.26 8.23 11.40
C ALA A 97 -6.95 9.71 11.62
N GLU A 98 -7.58 10.27 12.65
CA GLU A 98 -7.34 11.59 13.23
C GLU A 98 -5.85 12.00 13.12
N PRO A 99 -5.53 13.14 12.46
CA PRO A 99 -4.19 13.68 12.39
C PRO A 99 -3.88 14.43 13.69
N GLY A 100 -3.73 13.71 14.82
CA GLY A 100 -3.55 14.40 16.11
C GLY A 100 -2.91 13.62 17.25
N ALA A 101 -2.91 12.27 17.22
CA ALA A 101 -2.33 11.54 18.34
C ALA A 101 -0.79 11.63 18.33
N ALA A 102 -0.23 12.45 19.21
CA ALA A 102 1.21 12.50 19.50
C ALA A 102 1.72 11.07 19.77
N ILE A 103 2.41 10.50 18.78
CA ILE A 103 2.77 9.08 18.79
C ILE A 103 3.99 8.88 19.69
N THR A 104 3.76 8.64 20.97
CA THR A 104 4.78 8.24 21.95
C THR A 104 5.37 6.84 21.65
N ASP A 105 4.78 6.06 20.73
CA ASP A 105 5.35 4.81 20.21
C ASP A 105 5.28 4.68 18.67
N ALA A 106 6.30 5.19 17.99
CA ALA A 106 6.45 5.10 16.53
C ALA A 106 6.34 3.66 15.98
N ALA A 107 6.65 2.65 16.79
CA ALA A 107 6.52 1.23 16.43
C ALA A 107 5.04 0.78 16.35
N ALA A 108 4.18 1.23 17.27
CA ALA A 108 2.76 0.90 17.26
C ALA A 108 2.04 1.54 16.06
N ALA A 109 2.40 2.78 15.73
CA ALA A 109 1.92 3.44 14.52
C ALA A 109 2.38 2.70 13.25
N ALA A 110 3.65 2.30 13.18
CA ALA A 110 4.16 1.53 12.05
C ALA A 110 3.44 0.17 11.87
N LYS A 111 3.05 -0.50 12.97
CA LYS A 111 2.25 -1.73 12.93
C LYS A 111 0.86 -1.50 12.33
N ARG A 112 0.13 -0.49 12.82
CA ARG A 112 -1.21 -0.14 12.33
C ARG A 112 -1.17 0.15 10.82
N ARG A 113 -0.16 0.89 10.37
CA ARG A 113 0.09 1.22 8.97
C ARG A 113 0.34 -0.01 8.08
N ALA A 114 1.23 -0.90 8.50
CA ALA A 114 1.50 -2.14 7.79
C ALA A 114 0.25 -3.04 7.65
N ALA A 115 -0.61 -3.08 8.68
CA ALA A 115 -1.87 -3.82 8.62
C ALA A 115 -2.84 -3.22 7.59
N LEU A 116 -2.93 -1.88 7.52
CA LEU A 116 -3.76 -1.18 6.54
C LEU A 116 -3.28 -1.45 5.10
N LEU A 117 -1.97 -1.46 4.85
CA LEU A 117 -1.42 -1.85 3.53
C LEU A 117 -1.85 -3.26 3.12
N LYS A 118 -1.79 -4.23 4.06
CA LYS A 118 -2.23 -5.61 3.80
C LYS A 118 -3.73 -5.67 3.49
N GLN A 119 -4.56 -4.94 4.22
CA GLN A 119 -6.00 -4.87 3.94
C GLN A 119 -6.27 -4.26 2.55
N ARG A 120 -5.58 -3.17 2.20
CA ARG A 120 -5.69 -2.53 0.87
C ARG A 120 -5.27 -3.44 -0.27
N ARG A 121 -4.18 -4.21 -0.10
CA ARG A 121 -3.78 -5.23 -1.07
C ARG A 121 -4.89 -6.26 -1.28
N LYS A 122 -5.44 -6.81 -0.19
CA LYS A 122 -6.57 -7.76 -0.26
C LYS A 122 -7.83 -7.16 -0.91
N GLN A 123 -8.06 -5.85 -0.77
CA GLN A 123 -9.15 -5.15 -1.45
C GLN A 123 -8.87 -5.02 -2.95
N ALA A 124 -7.67 -4.60 -3.33
CA ALA A 124 -7.25 -4.52 -4.74
C ALA A 124 -7.34 -5.89 -5.43
N ASP A 125 -6.93 -6.97 -4.75
CA ASP A 125 -7.06 -8.34 -5.26
C ASP A 125 -8.53 -8.74 -5.50
N ARG A 126 -9.45 -8.35 -4.60
CA ARG A 126 -10.89 -8.60 -4.76
C ARG A 126 -11.47 -7.83 -5.94
N VAL A 127 -11.17 -6.54 -6.04
CA VAL A 127 -11.60 -5.70 -7.16
C VAL A 127 -11.09 -6.26 -8.49
N ARG A 128 -9.83 -6.73 -8.53
CA ARG A 128 -9.27 -7.38 -9.74
C ARG A 128 -10.01 -8.66 -10.12
N LYS A 129 -10.39 -9.51 -9.14
CA LYS A 129 -11.20 -10.71 -9.39
C LYS A 129 -12.58 -10.35 -9.95
N TRP A 130 -13.23 -9.35 -9.37
CA TRP A 130 -14.53 -8.87 -9.85
C TRP A 130 -14.45 -8.27 -11.25
N ALA A 131 -13.44 -7.45 -11.52
CA ALA A 131 -13.21 -6.89 -12.86
C ALA A 131 -13.00 -8.01 -13.91
N LYS A 132 -12.26 -9.07 -13.57
CA LYS A 132 -12.10 -10.24 -14.45
C LYS A 132 -13.43 -10.97 -14.70
N SER A 133 -14.22 -11.19 -13.65
CA SER A 133 -15.53 -11.84 -13.77
C SER A 133 -16.51 -10.98 -14.58
N ALA A 134 -16.56 -9.67 -14.34
CA ALA A 134 -17.36 -8.73 -15.11
C ALA A 134 -16.95 -8.75 -16.59
N ALA A 135 -15.65 -8.65 -16.89
CA ALA A 135 -15.15 -8.74 -18.26
C ALA A 135 -15.53 -10.08 -18.94
N ALA A 136 -15.44 -11.20 -18.21
CA ALA A 136 -15.87 -12.51 -18.73
C ALA A 136 -17.38 -12.52 -19.03
N HIS A 137 -18.22 -11.97 -18.14
CA HIS A 137 -19.66 -11.84 -18.39
C HIS A 137 -19.96 -10.92 -19.58
N THR A 138 -19.23 -9.81 -19.76
CA THR A 138 -19.42 -8.92 -20.91
C THR A 138 -19.03 -9.61 -22.21
N VAL A 139 -17.94 -10.38 -22.25
CA VAL A 139 -17.55 -11.17 -23.41
C VAL A 139 -18.58 -12.25 -23.71
N VAL A 140 -19.06 -12.98 -22.70
CA VAL A 140 -20.14 -13.95 -22.87
C VAL A 140 -21.38 -13.26 -23.43
N GLN A 141 -21.85 -12.15 -22.84
CA GLN A 141 -23.01 -11.42 -23.33
C GLN A 141 -22.84 -10.91 -24.76
N ALA A 142 -21.65 -10.44 -25.14
CA ALA A 142 -21.35 -10.00 -26.50
C ALA A 142 -21.30 -11.16 -27.52
N VAL A 143 -20.91 -12.36 -27.09
CA VAL A 143 -20.89 -13.57 -27.94
C VAL A 143 -22.27 -14.24 -27.99
N THR A 144 -23.06 -14.15 -26.92
CA THR A 144 -24.39 -14.74 -26.83
C THR A 144 -25.51 -13.75 -27.15
N THR A 145 -25.20 -12.55 -27.66
CA THR A 145 -26.26 -11.67 -28.17
C THR A 145 -26.81 -12.34 -29.44
N PRO A 146 -28.07 -12.81 -29.48
CA PRO A 146 -28.64 -13.26 -30.73
C PRO A 146 -28.68 -12.06 -31.68
N GLU A 147 -28.12 -12.21 -32.88
CA GLU A 147 -28.34 -11.26 -33.97
C GLU A 147 -29.85 -11.06 -34.11
N GLU A 148 -30.33 -9.87 -33.81
CA GLU A 148 -31.68 -9.45 -34.17
C GLU A 148 -31.78 -9.59 -35.71
N PRO A 149 -32.74 -10.37 -36.23
CA PRO A 149 -32.88 -10.50 -37.68
C PRO A 149 -33.20 -9.12 -38.26
N ALA A 150 -32.34 -8.67 -39.17
CA ALA A 150 -32.44 -7.37 -39.82
C ALA A 150 -33.88 -7.06 -40.30
N PRO A 151 -34.38 -5.83 -40.12
CA PRO A 151 -35.74 -5.48 -40.49
C PRO A 151 -35.96 -5.73 -41.99
N ARG A 152 -36.87 -6.66 -42.31
CA ARG A 152 -37.31 -6.92 -43.69
C ARG A 152 -37.79 -5.60 -44.28
N LYS A 153 -37.07 -5.11 -45.31
CA LYS A 153 -37.47 -3.98 -46.14
C LYS A 153 -38.92 -4.21 -46.59
N ARG A 154 -39.86 -3.42 -46.04
CA ARG A 154 -41.20 -3.27 -46.63
C ARG A 154 -40.99 -2.56 -47.97
N ARG A 155 -40.97 -3.36 -49.05
CA ARG A 155 -41.17 -2.87 -50.41
C ARG A 155 -42.57 -2.27 -50.48
N ARG A 156 -42.64 -0.99 -50.82
CA ARG A 156 -43.79 -0.34 -51.43
C ARG A 156 -43.43 -0.07 -52.87
#